data_AF-A0A5K1DMD0-F1
#
_entry.id   AF-A0A5K1DMD0-F1
#
_cell.length_a   1.000
_cell.length_b   1.000
_cell.length_c   1.000
_cell.angle_alpha   90.00
_cell.angle_beta   90.00
_cell.angle_gamma   90.00
#
_symmetry.space_group_name_H-M   'P 1'
#
loop_
_entity.id
_entity.type
_entity.pdbx_description
1 polymer ?
#
loop_
_entity_poly.entity_id
_entity_poly.type
_entity_poly.pdbx_seq_one_letter_code
_entity_poly.pdbx_strand_id
1 'polypeptide(L)' 'AADEFMKSISGKKPEKTKVIVSSHNYENTPSVDDLTNLVAKIQSTGAGIVKIATTAKDITDVSHMFRVMAHCQ' A
#
# COMPACT_ATOMS: atom_id res chain seq x y z
N ALA A 1 0.81 -9.34 11.19
CA ALA A 1 1.26 -9.79 9.86
C ALA A 1 2.41 -8.95 9.29
N ALA A 2 2.18 -7.79 8.67
CA ALA A 2 3.25 -7.01 8.02
C ALA A 2 4.33 -6.53 9.02
N ASP A 3 3.92 -5.94 10.15
CA ASP A 3 4.87 -5.49 11.18
C ASP A 3 5.70 -6.63 11.79
N GLU A 4 5.09 -7.80 11.97
CA GLU A 4 5.78 -8.99 12.47
C GLU A 4 6.81 -9.51 11.46
N PHE A 5 6.44 -9.54 10.18
CA PHE A 5 7.37 -9.89 9.11
C PHE A 5 8.55 -8.91 9.06
N MET A 6 8.27 -7.60 9.09
CA MET A 6 9.31 -6.56 9.08
C MET A 6 10.25 -6.68 10.29
N LYS A 7 9.72 -6.97 11.49
CA LYS A 7 10.53 -7.26 12.68
C LYS A 7 11.40 -8.51 12.50
N SER A 8 10.87 -9.58 11.89
CA SER A 8 11.59 -10.85 11.72
C SER A 8 12.83 -10.76 10.80
N ILE A 9 12.79 -9.83 9.83
CA ILE A 9 13.87 -9.58 8.86
C ILE A 9 14.75 -8.38 9.22
N SER A 10 14.43 -7.66 10.30
CA SER A 10 15.21 -6.51 10.77
C SER A 10 16.66 -6.92 11.03
N GLY A 11 17.62 -6.14 10.53
CA GLY A 11 19.05 -6.43 10.60
C GLY A 11 19.55 -7.59 9.73
N LYS A 12 18.65 -8.38 9.11
CA LYS A 12 18.98 -9.51 8.22
C LYS A 12 18.82 -9.17 6.74
N LYS A 13 18.03 -8.15 6.43
CA LYS A 13 17.74 -7.72 5.06
C LYS A 13 18.99 -7.13 4.40
N PRO A 14 19.39 -7.60 3.19
CA PRO A 14 20.45 -6.95 2.42
C PRO A 14 20.12 -5.47 2.19
N GLU A 15 21.16 -4.64 2.14
CA GLU A 15 21.03 -3.18 2.05
C GLU A 15 20.21 -2.76 0.82
N LYS A 16 20.47 -3.39 -0.33
CA LYS A 16 19.83 -3.08 -1.63
C LYS A 16 18.45 -3.71 -1.83
N THR A 17 17.96 -4.54 -0.91
CA THR A 17 16.65 -5.19 -1.04
C THR A 17 15.54 -4.27 -0.52
N LYS A 18 14.50 -4.01 -1.33
CA LYS A 18 13.28 -3.35 -0.86
C LYS A 18 12.19 -4.38 -0.59
N VAL A 19 11.36 -4.14 0.43
CA VAL A 19 10.18 -4.95 0.72
C VAL A 19 8.95 -4.24 0.18
N ILE A 20 8.15 -4.98 -0.59
CA ILE A 20 6.81 -4.54 -0.99
C ILE A 20 5.85 -5.02 0.08
N VAL A 21 5.10 -4.10 0.67
CA VAL A 21 3.94 -4.45 1.51
C VAL A 21 2.69 -4.11 0.70
N SER A 22 1.86 -5.13 0.49
CA SER A 22 0.72 -5.06 -0.42
C SER A 22 -0.61 -5.31 0.27
N SER A 23 -1.64 -4.55 -0.12
CA SER A 23 -3.04 -4.79 0.24
C SER A 23 -3.87 -5.05 -1.01
N HIS A 24 -4.86 -5.95 -0.89
CA HIS A 24 -5.75 -6.33 -1.98
C HIS A 24 -7.21 -6.26 -1.50
N ASN A 25 -8.03 -5.49 -2.21
CA ASN A 25 -9.48 -5.45 -2.01
C ASN A 25 -10.18 -5.90 -3.30
N TYR A 26 -10.55 -7.18 -3.35
CA TYR A 26 -11.19 -7.76 -4.52
C TYR A 26 -12.67 -7.39 -4.68
N GLU A 27 -13.24 -6.66 -3.73
CA GLU A 27 -14.67 -6.35 -3.68
C GLU A 27 -15.00 -4.96 -4.23
N ASN A 28 -14.15 -3.95 -3.99
CA ASN A 28 -14.38 -2.57 -4.45
C ASN A 28 -13.10 -1.74 -4.42
N THR A 29 -13.17 -0.53 -4.96
CA THR A 29 -12.18 0.53 -4.75
C THR A 29 -12.70 1.47 -3.66
N PRO A 30 -12.02 1.56 -2.50
CA PRO A 30 -12.43 2.44 -1.41
C PRO A 30 -12.36 3.93 -1.77
N SER A 31 -12.77 4.77 -0.82
CA SER A 31 -12.62 6.22 -0.92
C SER A 31 -11.14 6.64 -0.98
N VAL A 32 -10.88 7.86 -1.46
CA VAL A 32 -9.51 8.44 -1.48
C VAL A 32 -8.92 8.52 -0.07
N ASP A 33 -9.73 8.85 0.93
CA ASP A 33 -9.27 8.97 2.33
C ASP A 33 -8.89 7.60 2.90
N ASP A 34 -9.71 6.56 2.64
CA ASP A 34 -9.40 5.20 3.07
C ASP A 34 -8.13 4.66 2.40
N LEU A 35 -7.97 4.93 1.10
CA LEU A 35 -6.76 4.57 0.37
C LEU A 35 -5.53 5.31 0.91
N THR A 36 -5.65 6.60 1.22
CA THR A 36 -4.57 7.41 1.79
C THR A 36 -4.18 6.91 3.19
N ASN A 37 -5.16 6.58 4.02
CA ASN A 37 -4.93 5.96 5.33
C ASN A 37 -4.25 4.59 5.20
N LEU A 38 -4.63 3.80 4.19
CA LEU A 38 -3.99 2.53 3.89
C LEU A 38 -2.53 2.71 3.44
N VAL A 39 -2.24 3.72 2.61
CA VAL A 39 -0.86 4.08 2.25
C VAL A 39 -0.05 4.42 3.51
N ALA A 40 -0.56 5.31 4.36
CA ALA A 40 0.13 5.72 5.59
C ALA A 40 0.42 4.53 6.51
N LYS A 41 -0.55 3.62 6.67
CA LYS A 41 -0.40 2.38 7.45
C LYS A 41 0.64 1.44 6.86
N ILE A 42 0.73 1.33 5.53
CA ILE A 42 1.75 0.51 4.89
C ILE A 42 3.13 1.15 5.05
N GLN A 43 3.25 2.47 4.86
CA GLN A 43 4.50 3.21 5.04
C GLN A 43 5.01 3.09 6.48
N SER A 44 4.15 3.15 7.50
CA SER A 44 4.55 3.02 8.90
C SER A 44 5.18 1.67 9.25
N THR A 45 5.00 0.64 8.42
CA THR A 45 5.68 -0.66 8.59
C THR A 45 7.18 -0.62 8.23
N GLY A 46 7.64 0.47 7.57
CA GLY A 46 8.98 0.57 6.98
C GLY A 46 9.07 -0.05 5.58
N ALA A 47 7.94 -0.25 4.91
CA ALA A 47 7.89 -0.77 3.55
C ALA A 47 8.71 0.09 2.59
N GLY A 48 9.50 -0.55 1.73
CA GLY A 48 10.24 0.17 0.69
C GLY A 48 9.38 0.55 -0.50
N ILE A 49 8.26 -0.16 -0.72
CA ILE A 49 7.29 0.07 -1.79
C ILE A 49 5.90 -0.26 -1.25
N VAL A 50 4.95 0.65 -1.45
CA VAL A 50 3.52 0.44 -1.19
C VAL A 50 2.88 -0.17 -2.43
N LYS A 51 2.07 -1.22 -2.27
CA LYS A 51 1.25 -1.78 -3.35
C LYS A 51 -0.21 -1.89 -2.89
N ILE A 52 -1.13 -1.31 -3.66
CA ILE A 52 -2.57 -1.45 -3.42
C ILE A 52 -3.20 -1.93 -4.71
N ALA A 53 -4.01 -2.97 -4.63
CA ALA A 53 -4.83 -3.47 -5.72
C ALA A 53 -6.29 -3.51 -5.29
N THR A 54 -7.18 -2.93 -6.09
CA THR A 54 -8.62 -2.89 -5.83
C THR A 54 -9.41 -3.31 -7.07
N THR A 55 -10.64 -3.74 -6.88
CA THR A 55 -11.58 -3.99 -7.98
C THR A 55 -12.41 -2.74 -8.23
N ALA A 56 -12.30 -2.14 -9.42
CA ALA A 56 -13.20 -1.07 -9.84
C ALA A 56 -14.60 -1.63 -10.16
N LYS A 57 -15.64 -1.03 -9.59
CA LYS A 57 -17.05 -1.30 -9.87
C LYS A 57 -17.66 -0.28 -10.82
N ASP A 58 -17.09 0.92 -10.87
CA ASP A 58 -17.40 1.97 -11.82
C ASP A 58 -16.11 2.55 -12.42
N ILE A 59 -16.17 3.08 -13.64
CA ILE A 59 -14.99 3.69 -14.29
C ILE A 59 -14.43 4.87 -13.47
N THR A 60 -15.29 5.55 -12.72
CA THR A 60 -14.91 6.67 -11.84
C THR A 60 -14.02 6.24 -10.68
N ASP A 61 -14.05 4.98 -10.25
CA ASP A 61 -13.19 4.44 -9.18
C ASP A 61 -11.71 4.59 -9.51
N VAL A 62 -11.35 4.52 -10.80
CA VAL A 62 -9.95 4.70 -11.25
C VAL A 62 -9.41 6.08 -10.86
N SER A 63 -10.28 7.10 -10.79
CA SER A 63 -9.88 8.44 -10.35
C SER A 63 -9.42 8.49 -8.89
N HIS A 64 -9.93 7.60 -8.03
CA HIS A 64 -9.49 7.51 -6.63
C HIS A 64 -8.03 7.07 -6.57
N MET A 65 -7.66 6.05 -7.36
CA MET A 65 -6.29 5.57 -7.45
C MET A 65 -5.34 6.62 -8.01
N PHE A 66 -5.75 7.37 -9.05
CA PHE A 66 -4.94 8.46 -9.59
C PHE A 66 -4.70 9.58 -8.58
N ARG A 67 -5.73 9.98 -7.82
CA ARG A 67 -5.60 10.99 -6.76
C ARG A 67 -4.60 10.55 -5.70
N VAL A 68 -4.71 9.31 -5.23
CA VAL A 68 -3.79 8.76 -4.24
C VAL A 68 -2.36 8.75 -4.78
N MET A 69 -2.15 8.26 -6.02
CA MET A 69 -0.82 8.24 -6.64
C MET A 69 -0.22 9.64 -6.84
N ALA A 70 -1.04 10.65 -7.15
CA ALA A 70 -0.57 12.03 -7.32
C ALA A 70 -0.08 12.67 -6.00
N HIS A 71 -0.56 12.18 -4.86
CA HIS A 71 -0.25 12.72 -3.53
C HIS A 71 0.70 11.84 -2.70
N CYS A 72 1.08 10.66 -3.19
CA CYS A 72 2.04 9.79 -2.54
C CYS A 72 3.44 9.96 -3.17
N GLN A 73 4.38 10.54 -2.41
CA GLN A 73 5.82 10.57 -2.71
C GLN A 73 6.62 9.85 -1.63
#